data_AF-A0A0R1QQW3-F1
#
_entry.id   AF-A0A0R1QQW3-F1
#
_cell.length_a   1.000
_cell.length_b   1.000
_cell.length_c   1.000
_cell.angle_alpha   90.00
_cell.angle_beta   90.00
_cell.angle_gamma   90.00
#
_symmetry.space_group_name_H-M   'P 1'
#
loop_
_entity.id
_entity.type
_entity.pdbx_description
1 polymer ?
#
loop_
_entity_poly.entity_id
_entity_poly.type
_entity_poly.pdbx_seq_one_letter_code
_entity_poly.pdbx_strand_id
1 'polypeptide(L)'
;MALELAKRNIYYYPTAPGSKSGMKDTHGFNDAVNDDSMAQEWFQETNNNIGINLKKSGLMVVDVDMHGNGNGRHNLLKVFQTYGRLPDDTLIERTPHNGIHYFFKVPGGTDVKSKTSAFFDQSGIDLMCNNILIAPSTIDGSSYAHVSGSYDDIKQAPTWLLSFVQNKSANNPSLNVPRLKKYTGALLDKIVKGTTYDDHNRNNFITSIAGSMLAVGTDASNVYKLLSVINQNFISPPLPQKELDTIYSSVVSRELRRLKVK
;
A
#
# COMPACT_ATOMS: atom_id res chain seq x y z
N MET A 1 -21.64 -18.94 17.83
CA MET A 1 -20.45 -18.35 17.19
C MET A 1 -19.16 -18.84 17.85
N ALA A 2 -18.89 -18.51 19.12
CA ALA A 2 -17.64 -18.90 19.80
C ALA A 2 -17.31 -20.41 19.74
N LEU A 3 -18.28 -21.30 19.98
CA LEU A 3 -18.12 -22.75 19.81
C LEU A 3 -17.70 -23.16 18.38
N GLU A 4 -18.21 -22.47 17.36
CA GLU A 4 -17.84 -22.74 15.97
C GLU A 4 -16.43 -22.25 15.64
N LEU A 5 -15.96 -21.18 16.30
CA LEU A 5 -14.57 -20.73 16.23
C LEU A 5 -13.63 -21.72 16.92
N ALA A 6 -13.99 -22.20 18.11
CA ALA A 6 -13.20 -23.19 18.86
C ALA A 6 -12.91 -24.45 18.02
N LYS A 7 -13.96 -25.02 17.41
CA LYS A 7 -13.85 -26.19 16.50
C LYS A 7 -12.91 -25.98 15.31
N ARG A 8 -12.69 -24.73 14.92
CA ARG A 8 -11.82 -24.34 13.79
C ARG A 8 -10.44 -23.86 14.24
N ASN A 9 -10.09 -24.07 15.51
CA ASN A 9 -8.85 -23.60 16.12
C ASN A 9 -8.66 -22.07 16.01
N ILE A 10 -9.78 -21.33 16.07
CA ILE A 10 -9.79 -19.87 16.10
C ILE A 10 -9.99 -19.42 17.54
N TYR A 11 -9.05 -18.60 18.02
CA TYR A 11 -8.99 -18.15 19.40
C TYR A 11 -9.78 -16.85 19.55
N TYR A 12 -10.78 -16.87 20.42
CA TYR A 12 -11.65 -15.72 20.68
C TYR A 12 -11.50 -15.22 22.11
N TYR A 13 -11.94 -13.98 22.32
CA TYR A 13 -12.00 -13.32 23.61
C TYR A 13 -13.22 -12.38 23.64
N PRO A 14 -13.75 -12.03 24.82
CA PRO A 14 -14.89 -11.15 24.91
C PRO A 14 -14.45 -9.70 25.06
N THR A 15 -15.31 -8.78 24.61
CA THR A 15 -15.19 -7.34 24.88
C THR A 15 -16.52 -6.80 25.39
N ALA A 16 -16.48 -5.64 26.05
CA ALA A 16 -17.67 -5.06 26.65
C ALA A 16 -18.75 -4.76 25.59
N PRO A 17 -20.04 -4.98 25.89
CA PRO A 17 -21.14 -4.71 24.97
C PRO A 17 -21.08 -3.30 24.37
N GLY A 18 -21.37 -3.18 23.08
CA GLY A 18 -21.47 -1.88 22.39
C GLY A 18 -20.15 -1.13 22.21
N SER A 19 -19.01 -1.69 22.62
CA SER A 19 -17.71 -1.00 22.57
C SER A 19 -16.57 -1.92 22.11
N LYS A 20 -15.44 -1.30 21.74
CA LYS A 20 -14.18 -2.01 21.46
C LYS A 20 -13.35 -2.25 22.72
N SER A 21 -13.83 -1.80 23.89
CA SER A 21 -13.10 -1.87 25.14
C SER A 21 -13.11 -3.30 25.71
N GLY A 22 -11.99 -3.72 26.30
CA GLY A 22 -11.93 -4.99 27.02
C GLY A 22 -12.94 -5.04 28.17
N MET A 23 -13.32 -6.24 28.58
CA MET A 23 -14.12 -6.42 29.80
C MET A 23 -13.26 -6.14 31.02
N LYS A 24 -13.91 -5.72 32.12
CA LYS A 24 -13.27 -5.58 33.42
C LYS A 24 -12.63 -6.92 33.81
N ASP A 25 -11.41 -6.87 34.34
CA ASP A 25 -10.65 -8.04 34.80
C ASP A 25 -10.23 -9.03 33.68
N THR A 26 -10.23 -8.58 32.42
CA THR A 26 -9.66 -9.31 31.27
C THR A 26 -8.48 -8.55 30.66
N HIS A 27 -7.54 -9.27 30.05
CA HIS A 27 -6.38 -8.71 29.33
C HIS A 27 -6.62 -8.67 27.81
N GLY A 28 -7.91 -8.63 27.40
CA GLY A 28 -8.34 -8.57 26.01
C GLY A 28 -7.86 -9.77 25.21
N PHE A 29 -7.29 -9.52 24.03
CA PHE A 29 -6.86 -10.57 23.10
C PHE A 29 -5.75 -11.49 23.63
N ASN A 30 -5.03 -11.09 24.68
CA ASN A 30 -4.03 -11.96 25.32
C ASN A 30 -4.68 -13.16 26.03
N ASP A 31 -5.92 -12.99 26.51
CA ASP A 31 -6.70 -14.05 27.17
C ASP A 31 -7.51 -14.87 26.16
N ALA A 32 -7.22 -14.77 24.86
CA ALA A 32 -7.99 -15.48 23.85
C ALA A 32 -7.80 -17.00 23.94
N VAL A 33 -8.92 -17.72 23.94
CA VAL A 33 -9.04 -19.18 24.09
C VAL A 33 -9.82 -19.77 22.93
N ASN A 34 -9.74 -21.09 22.78
CA ASN A 34 -10.56 -21.91 21.89
C ASN A 34 -11.27 -23.00 22.72
N ASP A 35 -11.87 -22.60 23.84
CA ASP A 35 -12.41 -23.49 24.88
C ASP A 35 -13.93 -23.35 25.00
N ASP A 36 -14.64 -24.46 24.79
CA ASP A 36 -16.11 -24.53 24.80
C ASP A 36 -16.74 -24.03 26.12
N SER A 37 -16.09 -24.23 27.26
CA SER A 37 -16.58 -23.72 28.55
C SER A 37 -16.56 -22.19 28.60
N MET A 38 -15.49 -21.58 28.08
CA MET A 38 -15.37 -20.13 27.99
C MET A 38 -16.34 -19.54 26.95
N ALA A 39 -16.72 -20.30 25.92
CA ALA A 39 -17.77 -19.88 24.99
C ALA A 39 -19.11 -19.70 25.71
N GLN A 40 -19.46 -20.64 26.60
CA GLN A 40 -20.69 -20.56 27.38
C GLN A 40 -20.61 -19.43 28.40
N GLU A 41 -19.54 -19.36 29.18
CA GLU A 41 -19.33 -18.35 30.21
C GLU A 41 -19.42 -16.92 29.65
N TRP A 42 -18.75 -16.66 28.53
CA TRP A 42 -18.62 -15.31 28.01
C TRP A 42 -19.78 -14.86 27.13
N PHE A 43 -20.53 -15.76 26.48
CA PHE A 43 -21.45 -15.38 25.40
C PHE A 43 -22.86 -15.98 25.47
N GLN A 44 -23.15 -17.01 26.27
CA GLN A 44 -24.45 -17.69 26.19
C GLN A 44 -25.61 -16.80 26.67
N GLU A 45 -25.41 -16.07 27.77
CA GLU A 45 -26.44 -15.20 28.39
C GLU A 45 -25.92 -13.77 28.57
N THR A 46 -25.08 -13.32 27.65
CA THR A 46 -24.48 -11.98 27.68
C THR A 46 -24.67 -11.27 26.34
N ASN A 47 -24.51 -9.95 26.35
CA ASN A 47 -24.42 -9.15 25.12
C ASN A 47 -22.97 -8.78 24.80
N ASN A 48 -22.01 -9.58 25.27
CA ASN A 48 -20.60 -9.30 25.07
C ASN A 48 -20.26 -9.37 23.57
N ASN A 49 -19.43 -8.44 23.15
CA ASN A 49 -18.84 -8.47 21.83
C ASN A 49 -17.77 -9.56 21.78
N ILE A 50 -17.53 -10.11 20.60
CA ILE A 50 -16.55 -11.18 20.36
C ILE A 50 -15.42 -10.66 19.46
N GLY A 51 -14.20 -10.81 19.98
CA GLY A 51 -12.97 -10.57 19.23
C GLY A 51 -12.23 -11.87 18.94
N ILE A 52 -11.42 -11.86 17.89
CA ILE A 52 -10.48 -12.93 17.54
C ILE A 52 -9.05 -12.46 17.80
N ASN A 53 -8.23 -13.30 18.41
CA ASN A 53 -6.78 -13.15 18.37
C ASN A 53 -6.26 -13.71 17.04
N LEU A 54 -5.95 -12.80 16.12
CA LEU A 54 -5.60 -13.12 14.74
C LEU A 54 -4.29 -13.92 14.68
N LYS A 55 -3.24 -13.45 15.37
CA LYS A 55 -1.93 -14.11 15.38
C LYS A 55 -2.02 -15.54 15.91
N LYS A 56 -2.69 -15.75 17.06
CA LYS A 56 -2.85 -17.08 17.68
C LYS A 56 -3.67 -18.03 16.81
N SER A 57 -4.57 -17.48 16.00
CA SER A 57 -5.41 -18.22 15.05
C SER A 57 -4.74 -18.44 13.68
N GLY A 58 -3.52 -17.95 13.46
CA GLY A 58 -2.86 -18.02 12.16
C GLY A 58 -3.54 -17.19 11.07
N LEU A 59 -4.18 -16.08 11.46
CA LEU A 59 -4.97 -15.21 10.58
C LEU A 59 -4.39 -13.80 10.52
N MET A 60 -4.77 -13.08 9.47
CA MET A 60 -4.65 -11.63 9.35
C MET A 60 -5.90 -11.07 8.66
N VAL A 61 -6.14 -9.78 8.84
CA VAL A 61 -7.25 -9.06 8.19
C VAL A 61 -6.73 -7.86 7.43
N VAL A 62 -7.22 -7.66 6.21
CA VAL A 62 -7.17 -6.37 5.52
C VAL A 62 -8.46 -5.62 5.86
N ASP A 63 -8.35 -4.58 6.69
CA ASP A 63 -9.46 -3.73 7.09
C ASP A 63 -9.51 -2.49 6.20
N VAL A 64 -10.56 -2.40 5.38
CA VAL A 64 -10.78 -1.30 4.44
C VAL A 64 -11.83 -0.37 5.05
N ASP A 65 -11.38 0.79 5.52
CA ASP A 65 -12.29 1.82 6.02
C ASP A 65 -12.95 2.53 4.83
N MET A 66 -14.28 2.55 4.84
CA MET A 66 -15.10 3.13 3.78
C MET A 66 -15.55 4.55 4.15
N HIS A 67 -15.25 5.03 5.36
CA HIS A 67 -15.53 6.38 5.83
C HIS A 67 -14.24 7.14 6.19
N GLY A 68 -14.25 8.47 6.02
CA GLY A 68 -13.12 9.36 6.33
C GLY A 68 -12.42 9.97 5.10
N ASN A 69 -11.35 10.74 5.34
CA ASN A 69 -10.60 11.46 4.29
C ASN A 69 -9.85 10.52 3.31
N GLY A 70 -9.49 9.32 3.77
CA GLY A 70 -8.93 8.27 2.94
C GLY A 70 -10.07 7.46 2.34
N ASN A 71 -10.46 7.76 1.10
CA ASN A 71 -11.48 7.01 0.38
C ASN A 71 -11.01 5.56 0.14
N GLY A 72 -11.11 4.67 1.15
CA GLY A 72 -10.54 3.33 1.15
C GLY A 72 -11.03 2.49 -0.01
N ARG A 73 -12.30 2.66 -0.43
CA ARG A 73 -12.86 2.09 -1.67
C ARG A 73 -12.06 2.47 -2.91
N HIS A 74 -11.81 3.77 -3.09
CA HIS A 74 -11.06 4.28 -4.25
C HIS A 74 -9.58 3.89 -4.17
N ASN A 75 -9.01 3.91 -2.96
CA ASN A 75 -7.61 3.55 -2.73
C ASN A 75 -7.37 2.04 -2.87
N LEU A 76 -8.37 1.20 -2.63
CA LEU A 76 -8.30 -0.23 -2.88
C LEU A 76 -8.09 -0.54 -4.37
N LEU A 77 -8.69 0.25 -5.27
CA LEU A 77 -8.42 0.15 -6.71
C LEU A 77 -6.95 0.45 -7.03
N LYS A 78 -6.32 1.42 -6.36
CA LYS A 78 -4.89 1.71 -6.52
C LYS A 78 -4.03 0.56 -6.02
N VAL A 79 -4.39 -0.04 -4.87
CA VAL A 79 -3.72 -1.25 -4.36
C VAL A 79 -3.83 -2.39 -5.37
N PHE A 80 -5.01 -2.59 -5.96
CA PHE A 80 -5.24 -3.61 -6.98
C PHE A 80 -4.40 -3.41 -8.24
N GLN A 81 -4.24 -2.17 -8.68
CA GLN A 81 -3.40 -1.81 -9.83
C GLN A 81 -1.91 -1.96 -9.54
N THR A 82 -1.48 -1.70 -8.30
CA THR A 82 -0.06 -1.66 -7.92
C THR A 82 0.49 -3.01 -7.51
N TYR A 83 -0.27 -3.78 -6.73
CA TYR A 83 0.20 -5.01 -6.10
C TYR A 83 -0.56 -6.25 -6.58
N GLY A 84 -1.89 -6.13 -6.65
CA GLY A 84 -2.76 -7.23 -7.04
C GLY A 84 -4.11 -7.17 -6.35
N ARG A 85 -5.09 -7.90 -6.88
CA ARG A 85 -6.42 -8.00 -6.27
C ARG A 85 -6.40 -8.87 -5.03
N LEU A 86 -7.28 -8.54 -4.08
CA LEU A 86 -7.67 -9.45 -3.02
C LEU A 86 -8.71 -10.44 -3.55
N PRO A 87 -8.67 -11.72 -3.14
CA PRO A 87 -9.74 -12.67 -3.41
C PRO A 87 -11.08 -12.17 -2.88
N ASP A 88 -12.13 -12.28 -3.69
CA ASP A 88 -13.52 -11.98 -3.34
C ASP A 88 -14.29 -13.22 -2.83
N ASP A 89 -13.65 -14.39 -2.86
CA ASP A 89 -14.17 -15.68 -2.40
C ASP A 89 -13.57 -16.16 -1.05
N THR A 90 -13.15 -15.22 -0.20
CA THR A 90 -12.72 -15.48 1.20
C THR A 90 -13.82 -15.07 2.19
N LEU A 91 -13.58 -15.25 3.49
CA LEU A 91 -14.44 -14.67 4.53
C LEU A 91 -14.35 -13.14 4.48
N ILE A 92 -15.48 -12.51 4.20
CA ILE A 92 -15.63 -11.05 4.14
C ILE A 92 -16.78 -10.64 5.06
N GLU A 93 -16.52 -9.59 5.85
CA GLU A 93 -17.52 -9.02 6.75
C GLU A 93 -17.55 -7.49 6.62
N ARG A 94 -18.73 -6.90 6.83
CA ARG A 94 -18.93 -5.46 6.90
C ARG A 94 -18.79 -5.00 8.34
N THR A 95 -18.10 -3.88 8.56
CA THR A 95 -17.94 -3.26 9.87
C THR A 95 -19.16 -2.38 10.22
N PRO A 96 -19.34 -2.00 11.50
CA PRO A 96 -20.41 -1.08 11.93
C PRO A 96 -20.42 0.25 11.17
N HIS A 97 -19.26 0.68 10.69
CA HIS A 97 -19.05 1.90 9.94
C HIS A 97 -18.94 1.63 8.43
N ASN A 98 -19.65 0.63 7.90
CA ASN A 98 -19.67 0.27 6.47
C ASN A 98 -18.30 -0.05 5.83
N GLY A 99 -17.23 -0.19 6.63
CA GLY A 99 -15.95 -0.73 6.19
C GLY A 99 -16.05 -2.22 5.83
N ILE A 100 -14.97 -2.79 5.30
CA ILE A 100 -14.91 -4.20 4.89
C ILE A 100 -13.67 -4.86 5.47
N HIS A 101 -13.85 -5.99 6.15
CA HIS A 101 -12.79 -6.88 6.56
C HIS A 101 -12.62 -8.01 5.55
N TYR A 102 -11.40 -8.23 5.06
CA TYR A 102 -11.01 -9.43 4.32
C TYR A 102 -10.12 -10.30 5.20
N PHE A 103 -10.57 -11.51 5.53
CA PHE A 103 -9.79 -12.44 6.35
C PHE A 103 -8.90 -13.33 5.48
N PHE A 104 -7.69 -13.59 5.95
CA PHE A 104 -6.73 -14.47 5.29
C PHE A 104 -5.95 -15.35 6.28
N LYS A 105 -5.64 -16.57 5.87
CA LYS A 105 -4.69 -17.46 6.54
C LYS A 105 -3.26 -16.99 6.27
N VAL A 106 -2.45 -16.99 7.31
CA VAL A 106 -1.01 -16.67 7.27
C VAL A 106 -0.21 -17.97 7.40
N PRO A 107 0.72 -18.27 6.48
CA PRO A 107 1.55 -19.45 6.59
C PRO A 107 2.37 -19.46 7.89
N GLY A 108 2.46 -20.63 8.54
CA GLY A 108 3.26 -20.81 9.74
C GLY A 108 4.70 -20.33 9.54
N GLY A 109 5.25 -19.65 10.54
CA GLY A 109 6.60 -19.07 10.49
C GLY A 109 6.69 -17.71 9.77
N THR A 110 5.61 -17.19 9.20
CA THR A 110 5.59 -15.83 8.64
C THR A 110 5.37 -14.79 9.74
N ASP A 111 6.32 -13.87 9.92
CA ASP A 111 6.14 -12.72 10.81
C ASP A 111 5.27 -11.66 10.14
N VAL A 112 4.10 -11.40 10.72
CA VAL A 112 3.18 -10.34 10.29
C VAL A 112 2.91 -9.40 11.46
N LYS A 113 2.80 -8.10 11.17
CA LYS A 113 2.56 -7.06 12.17
C LYS A 113 1.44 -6.14 11.71
N SER A 114 0.62 -5.69 12.67
CA SER A 114 -0.41 -4.71 12.37
C SER A 114 0.22 -3.42 11.84
N LYS A 115 -0.41 -2.81 10.84
CA LYS A 115 0.05 -1.57 10.23
C LYS A 115 -1.15 -0.73 9.82
N THR A 116 -1.24 0.48 10.36
CA THR A 116 -2.22 1.47 9.92
C THR A 116 -1.77 2.15 8.64
N SER A 117 -2.72 2.55 7.78
CA SER A 117 -2.46 3.10 6.46
C SER A 117 -1.40 2.28 5.70
N ALA A 118 -1.63 0.97 5.63
CA ALA A 118 -0.58 -0.01 5.37
C ALA A 118 0.18 0.27 4.08
N PHE A 119 -0.54 0.60 3.00
CA PHE A 119 0.02 0.72 1.66
C PHE A 119 0.64 2.09 1.37
N PHE A 120 0.02 3.16 1.83
CA PHE A 120 0.47 4.55 1.69
C PHE A 120 -0.29 5.45 2.66
N ASP A 121 0.24 6.66 2.88
CA ASP A 121 -0.34 7.65 3.78
C ASP A 121 -1.82 7.91 3.47
N GLN A 122 -2.67 7.80 4.49
CA GLN A 122 -4.12 7.98 4.37
C GLN A 122 -4.77 7.03 3.35
N SER A 123 -4.22 5.82 3.20
CA SER A 123 -4.82 4.80 2.31
C SER A 123 -6.23 4.42 2.75
N GLY A 124 -6.57 4.54 4.03
CA GLY A 124 -7.84 4.02 4.58
C GLY A 124 -7.88 2.49 4.54
N ILE A 125 -6.71 1.85 4.52
CA ILE A 125 -6.58 0.40 4.50
C ILE A 125 -5.53 0.00 5.52
N ASP A 126 -5.96 -0.75 6.52
CA ASP A 126 -5.14 -1.22 7.62
C ASP A 126 -4.88 -2.73 7.48
N LEU A 127 -3.70 -3.16 7.93
CA LEU A 127 -3.41 -4.57 8.15
C LEU A 127 -3.53 -4.86 9.62
N MET A 128 -4.42 -5.77 9.98
CA MET A 128 -4.69 -6.18 11.35
C MET A 128 -4.13 -7.58 11.54
N CYS A 129 -3.18 -7.74 12.48
CA CYS A 129 -2.51 -9.02 12.76
C CYS A 129 -2.61 -9.45 14.22
N ASN A 130 -3.01 -8.56 15.13
CA ASN A 130 -3.12 -8.88 16.56
C ASN A 130 -4.53 -9.36 16.90
N ASN A 131 -5.51 -8.49 16.68
CA ASN A 131 -6.90 -8.77 17.02
C ASN A 131 -7.86 -8.05 16.08
N ILE A 132 -9.11 -8.49 16.10
CA ILE A 132 -10.22 -7.83 15.41
C ILE A 132 -11.54 -8.23 16.09
N LEU A 133 -12.54 -7.33 16.10
CA LEU A 133 -13.92 -7.69 16.42
C LEU A 133 -14.64 -8.18 15.17
N ILE A 134 -15.58 -9.11 15.36
CA ILE A 134 -16.29 -9.80 14.27
C ILE A 134 -17.81 -9.78 14.50
N ALA A 135 -18.57 -10.18 13.49
CA ALA A 135 -19.99 -10.48 13.68
C ALA A 135 -20.17 -11.59 14.75
N PRO A 136 -21.17 -11.51 15.63
CA PRO A 136 -22.30 -10.57 15.64
C PRO A 136 -22.11 -9.33 16.53
N SER A 137 -20.86 -8.93 16.82
CA SER A 137 -20.59 -7.79 17.72
C SER A 137 -21.25 -6.48 17.25
N THR A 138 -21.49 -5.58 18.19
CA THR A 138 -22.09 -4.27 17.95
C THR A 138 -21.24 -3.15 18.54
N ILE A 139 -21.11 -2.04 17.82
CA ILE A 139 -20.40 -0.83 18.27
C ILE A 139 -21.34 0.36 18.05
N ASP A 140 -21.60 1.12 19.11
CA ASP A 140 -22.49 2.29 19.08
C ASP A 140 -23.86 1.99 18.42
N GLY A 141 -24.41 0.81 18.72
CA GLY A 141 -25.70 0.34 18.18
C GLY A 141 -25.66 -0.21 16.75
N SER A 142 -24.52 -0.17 16.06
CA SER A 142 -24.34 -0.71 14.71
C SER A 142 -23.58 -2.03 14.72
N SER A 143 -24.04 -3.02 13.95
CA SER A 143 -23.49 -4.39 13.98
C SER A 143 -22.43 -4.64 12.91
N TYR A 144 -21.46 -5.48 13.24
CA TYR A 144 -20.72 -6.22 12.23
C TYR A 144 -21.67 -7.19 11.51
N ALA A 145 -21.49 -7.39 10.20
CA ALA A 145 -22.36 -8.25 9.42
C ALA A 145 -21.56 -9.11 8.45
N HIS A 146 -21.93 -10.38 8.36
CA HIS A 146 -21.37 -11.28 7.38
C HIS A 146 -21.73 -10.84 5.94
N VAL A 147 -20.76 -10.90 5.01
CA VAL A 147 -20.96 -10.53 3.60
C VAL A 147 -20.81 -11.74 2.68
N SER A 148 -19.72 -12.49 2.81
CA SER A 148 -19.47 -13.69 2.01
C SER A 148 -18.49 -14.65 2.67
N GLY A 149 -18.52 -15.90 2.20
CA GLY A 149 -17.66 -16.99 2.67
C GLY A 149 -18.08 -17.53 4.04
N SER A 150 -17.17 -18.25 4.68
CA SER A 150 -17.32 -18.75 6.04
C SER A 150 -15.93 -18.90 6.64
N TYR A 151 -15.85 -19.24 7.92
CA TYR A 151 -14.55 -19.51 8.55
C TYR A 151 -13.79 -20.69 7.89
N ASP A 152 -14.50 -21.60 7.22
CA ASP A 152 -13.89 -22.70 6.46
C ASP A 152 -13.33 -22.22 5.11
N ASP A 153 -13.91 -21.16 4.53
CA ASP A 153 -13.54 -20.60 3.23
C ASP A 153 -12.37 -19.61 3.28
N ILE A 154 -11.83 -19.30 4.47
CA ILE A 154 -10.72 -18.35 4.61
C ILE A 154 -9.54 -18.81 3.74
N LYS A 155 -9.24 -18.00 2.73
CA LYS A 155 -8.15 -18.24 1.78
C LYS A 155 -6.80 -17.90 2.39
N GLN A 156 -5.75 -18.50 1.84
CA GLN A 156 -4.40 -18.05 2.14
C GLN A 156 -4.20 -16.62 1.64
N ALA A 157 -3.47 -15.81 2.41
CA ALA A 157 -3.11 -14.47 1.99
C ALA A 157 -2.39 -14.53 0.63
N PRO A 158 -2.75 -13.68 -0.35
CA PRO A 158 -2.09 -13.65 -1.64
C PRO A 158 -0.58 -13.48 -1.50
N THR A 159 0.19 -14.09 -2.39
CA THR A 159 1.67 -14.02 -2.35
C THR A 159 2.17 -12.58 -2.34
N TRP A 160 1.54 -11.68 -3.12
CA TRP A 160 1.89 -10.27 -3.13
C TRP A 160 1.70 -9.60 -1.76
N LEU A 161 0.66 -9.98 -1.01
CA LEU A 161 0.35 -9.44 0.31
C LEU A 161 1.35 -9.97 1.34
N LEU A 162 1.68 -11.26 1.27
CA LEU A 162 2.72 -11.88 2.10
C LEU A 162 4.09 -11.26 1.84
N SER A 163 4.48 -11.07 0.57
CA SER A 163 5.71 -10.37 0.20
C SER A 163 5.71 -8.92 0.68
N PHE A 164 4.55 -8.25 0.64
CA PHE A 164 4.41 -6.88 1.12
C PHE A 164 4.65 -6.78 2.64
N VAL A 165 4.09 -7.69 3.44
CA VAL A 165 4.29 -7.69 4.91
C VAL A 165 5.69 -8.16 5.33
N GLN A 166 6.27 -9.12 4.61
CA GLN A 166 7.60 -9.66 4.90
C GLN A 166 8.74 -8.71 4.47
N ASN A 167 8.52 -7.83 3.50
CA ASN A 167 9.53 -6.87 3.03
C ASN A 167 9.74 -5.70 4.02
N LYS A 168 10.29 -6.02 5.19
CA LYS A 168 11.10 -5.07 5.99
C LYS A 168 12.24 -5.77 6.73
N SER A 169 13.26 -6.20 5.97
CA SER A 169 14.69 -6.21 6.35
C SER A 169 15.56 -6.64 5.16
N ALA A 170 15.53 -5.85 4.10
CA ALA A 170 16.70 -5.68 3.26
C ALA A 170 16.74 -4.21 2.89
N ASN A 171 17.78 -3.52 3.33
CA ASN A 171 18.22 -2.30 2.70
C ASN A 171 18.49 -2.62 1.23
N ASN A 172 17.47 -2.49 0.39
CA ASN A 172 17.62 -2.29 -1.04
C ASN A 172 16.84 -1.02 -1.38
N PRO A 173 17.53 0.06 -1.76
CA PRO A 173 16.90 1.35 -1.99
C PRO A 173 16.07 1.27 -3.28
N SER A 174 14.81 0.83 -3.20
CA SER A 174 13.82 1.25 -4.19
C SER A 174 13.45 2.70 -3.88
N LEU A 175 14.34 3.58 -4.35
CA LEU A 175 14.15 5.01 -4.62
C LEU A 175 13.03 5.67 -3.79
N ASN A 176 13.45 6.21 -2.65
CA ASN A 176 12.77 7.30 -1.96
C ASN A 176 12.38 8.37 -2.99
N VAL A 177 11.11 8.41 -3.40
CA VAL A 177 10.52 9.68 -3.83
C VAL A 177 9.77 10.20 -2.60
N PRO A 178 10.39 11.07 -1.78
CA PRO A 178 9.80 11.55 -0.53
C PRO A 178 8.52 12.39 -0.74
N ARG A 179 8.08 12.58 -1.98
CA ARG A 179 6.92 13.38 -2.41
C ARG A 179 6.34 12.81 -3.71
N LEU A 180 5.09 13.15 -4.05
CA LEU A 180 4.52 12.82 -5.36
C LEU A 180 5.44 13.31 -6.48
N LYS A 181 5.78 12.41 -7.41
CA LYS A 181 6.72 12.67 -8.50
C LYS A 181 6.17 13.76 -9.43
N LYS A 182 6.74 14.97 -9.33
CA LYS A 182 6.45 16.09 -10.24
C LYS A 182 7.25 15.94 -11.54
N TYR A 183 6.88 16.71 -12.56
CA TYR A 183 7.55 16.74 -13.86
C TYR A 183 9.08 16.85 -13.74
N THR A 184 9.58 17.76 -12.90
CA THR A 184 11.02 17.93 -12.66
C THR A 184 11.68 16.71 -12.02
N GLY A 185 10.98 15.99 -11.12
CA GLY A 185 11.48 14.74 -10.56
C GLY A 185 11.58 13.63 -11.61
N ALA A 186 10.58 13.53 -12.50
CA ALA A 186 10.64 12.63 -13.64
C ALA A 186 11.78 12.96 -14.62
N LEU A 187 12.09 14.25 -14.79
CA LEU A 187 13.23 14.70 -15.58
C LEU A 187 14.57 14.24 -14.96
N LEU A 188 14.76 14.41 -13.65
CA LEU A 188 15.98 13.96 -12.96
C LEU A 188 16.19 12.45 -13.09
N ASP A 189 15.14 11.66 -12.89
CA ASP A 189 15.23 10.20 -13.07
C ASP A 189 15.55 9.81 -14.51
N LYS A 190 14.98 10.54 -15.49
CA LYS A 190 15.28 10.33 -16.91
C LYS A 190 16.74 10.63 -17.23
N ILE A 191 17.33 11.66 -16.63
CA ILE A 191 18.75 12.01 -16.79
C ILE A 191 19.62 10.86 -16.29
N VAL A 192 19.38 10.40 -15.05
CA VAL A 192 20.19 9.35 -14.41
C VAL A 192 20.06 8.01 -15.16
N LYS A 193 18.88 7.70 -15.71
CA LYS A 193 18.67 6.49 -16.52
C LYS A 193 19.60 6.43 -17.74
N GLY A 194 19.94 7.59 -18.33
CA GLY A 194 20.85 7.66 -19.46
C GLY A 194 20.34 6.97 -20.73
N THR A 195 21.24 6.76 -21.70
CA THR A 195 20.98 6.00 -22.93
C THR A 195 22.27 5.40 -23.52
N THR A 196 22.15 4.33 -24.32
CA THR A 196 23.28 3.60 -24.93
C THR A 196 23.00 3.17 -26.38
N TYR A 197 24.07 3.05 -27.18
CA TYR A 197 24.17 2.37 -28.49
C TYR A 197 23.02 2.57 -29.51
N ASP A 198 22.81 3.82 -29.91
CA ASP A 198 22.70 4.27 -31.32
C ASP A 198 22.84 5.81 -31.37
N ASP A 199 23.29 6.41 -32.49
CA ASP A 199 23.42 7.89 -32.61
C ASP A 199 22.05 8.58 -32.49
N HIS A 200 21.00 7.98 -33.05
CA HIS A 200 19.66 8.56 -33.10
C HIS A 200 19.04 8.69 -31.70
N ASN A 201 19.17 7.69 -30.82
CA ASN A 201 18.64 7.76 -29.45
C ASN A 201 19.45 8.70 -28.57
N ARG A 202 20.77 8.83 -28.77
CA ARG A 202 21.59 9.80 -28.01
C ARG A 202 21.21 11.24 -28.34
N ASN A 203 21.07 11.54 -29.62
CA ASN A 203 20.66 12.87 -30.07
C ASN A 203 19.23 13.20 -29.65
N ASN A 204 18.31 12.23 -29.79
CA ASN A 204 16.93 12.37 -29.33
C ASN A 204 16.87 12.55 -27.81
N PHE A 205 17.70 11.83 -27.05
CA PHE A 205 17.78 11.93 -25.59
C PHE A 205 18.25 13.32 -25.16
N ILE A 206 19.40 13.80 -25.64
CA ILE A 206 19.92 15.15 -25.33
C ILE A 206 18.92 16.23 -25.74
N THR A 207 18.34 16.12 -26.94
CA THR A 207 17.31 17.05 -27.43
C THR A 207 16.11 17.10 -26.47
N SER A 208 15.67 15.94 -25.99
CA SER A 208 14.53 15.84 -25.07
C SER A 208 14.85 16.42 -23.69
N ILE A 209 16.02 16.14 -23.13
CA ILE A 209 16.46 16.69 -21.84
C ILE A 209 16.61 18.22 -21.92
N ALA A 210 17.24 18.72 -22.97
CA ALA A 210 17.42 20.16 -23.21
C ALA A 210 16.07 20.89 -23.26
N GLY A 211 15.13 20.38 -24.08
CA GLY A 211 13.79 20.96 -24.17
C GLY A 211 13.01 20.90 -22.86
N SER A 212 13.17 19.80 -22.09
CA SER A 212 12.49 19.64 -20.79
C SER A 212 12.98 20.64 -19.75
N MET A 213 14.28 20.93 -19.71
CA MET A 213 14.85 21.93 -18.80
C MET A 213 14.42 23.35 -19.16
N LEU A 214 14.40 23.69 -20.45
CA LEU A 214 13.94 25.01 -20.92
C LEU A 214 12.43 25.21 -20.65
N ALA A 215 11.61 24.17 -20.83
CA ALA A 215 10.17 24.23 -20.61
C ALA A 215 9.78 24.55 -19.16
N VAL A 216 10.65 24.24 -18.19
CA VAL A 216 10.47 24.61 -16.78
C VAL A 216 11.20 25.90 -16.38
N GLY A 217 11.73 26.65 -17.36
CA GLY A 217 12.33 27.97 -17.16
C GLY A 217 13.81 27.97 -16.76
N THR A 218 14.54 26.87 -16.99
CA THR A 218 16.00 26.85 -16.71
C THR A 218 16.73 27.78 -17.68
N ASP A 219 17.64 28.61 -17.15
CA ASP A 219 18.47 29.49 -17.97
C ASP A 219 19.28 28.70 -19.02
N ALA A 220 19.34 29.20 -20.25
CA ALA A 220 19.96 28.50 -21.37
C ALA A 220 21.45 28.18 -21.13
N SER A 221 22.20 29.09 -20.49
CA SER A 221 23.61 28.87 -20.18
C SER A 221 23.81 27.75 -19.14
N ASN A 222 22.87 27.61 -18.20
CA ASN A 222 22.86 26.50 -17.23
C ASN A 222 22.45 25.19 -17.87
N VAL A 223 21.50 25.21 -18.82
CA VAL A 223 21.13 24.03 -19.61
C VAL A 223 22.35 23.47 -20.33
N TYR A 224 23.14 24.32 -21.00
CA TYR A 224 24.35 23.85 -21.70
C TYR A 224 25.36 23.19 -20.76
N LYS A 225 25.67 23.83 -19.62
CA LYS A 225 26.60 23.26 -18.62
C LYS A 225 26.12 21.89 -18.13
N LEU A 226 24.82 21.75 -17.85
CA LEU A 226 24.23 20.49 -17.41
C LEU A 226 24.27 19.42 -18.51
N LEU A 227 23.99 19.78 -19.77
CA LEU A 227 24.07 18.83 -20.88
C LEU A 227 25.49 18.28 -21.05
N SER A 228 26.52 19.10 -20.87
CA SER A 228 27.92 18.64 -20.91
C SER A 228 28.22 17.60 -19.83
N VAL A 229 27.77 17.84 -18.60
CA VAL A 229 27.90 16.86 -17.50
C VAL A 229 27.12 15.58 -17.81
N ILE A 230 25.90 15.71 -18.34
CA ILE A 230 25.04 14.57 -18.64
C ILE A 230 25.64 13.69 -19.74
N ASN A 231 26.14 14.31 -20.80
CA ASN A 231 26.76 13.62 -21.92
C ASN A 231 27.99 12.80 -21.47
N GLN A 232 28.80 13.34 -20.56
CA GLN A 232 30.01 12.66 -20.08
C GLN A 232 29.70 11.51 -19.11
N ASN A 233 28.64 11.63 -18.29
CA ASN A 233 28.41 10.72 -17.17
C ASN A 233 27.28 9.71 -17.37
N PHE A 234 26.31 10.00 -18.24
CA PHE A 234 25.09 9.19 -18.39
C PHE A 234 24.81 8.76 -19.85
N ILE A 235 25.72 9.04 -20.78
CA ILE A 235 25.62 8.59 -22.17
C ILE A 235 26.87 7.79 -22.54
N SER A 236 26.66 6.61 -23.16
CA SER A 236 27.76 5.74 -23.58
C SER A 236 27.60 5.28 -25.04
N PRO A 237 28.56 5.59 -25.94
CA PRO A 237 29.67 6.53 -25.74
C PRO A 237 29.20 8.00 -25.78
N PRO A 238 29.91 8.94 -25.11
CA PRO A 238 29.55 10.36 -25.11
C PRO A 238 29.57 10.94 -26.52
N LEU A 239 28.69 11.90 -26.78
CA LEU A 239 28.66 12.65 -28.04
C LEU A 239 29.90 13.54 -28.16
N PRO A 240 30.47 13.70 -29.38
CA PRO A 240 31.47 14.72 -29.68
C PRO A 240 30.96 16.13 -29.35
N GLN A 241 31.87 17.01 -28.91
CA GLN A 241 31.52 18.37 -28.49
C GLN A 241 30.74 19.15 -29.56
N LYS A 242 31.18 19.07 -30.82
CA LYS A 242 30.54 19.75 -31.95
C LYS A 242 29.10 19.31 -32.17
N GLU A 243 28.79 18.04 -31.93
CA GLU A 243 27.44 17.50 -32.06
C GLU A 243 26.55 17.99 -30.92
N LEU A 244 27.07 17.99 -29.69
CA LEU A 244 26.39 18.55 -28.52
C LEU A 244 26.05 20.04 -28.71
N ASP A 245 26.99 20.84 -29.21
CA ASP A 245 26.80 22.26 -29.51
C ASP A 245 25.69 22.49 -30.54
N THR A 246 25.68 21.67 -31.59
CA THR A 246 24.69 21.73 -32.67
C THR A 246 23.28 21.45 -32.14
N ILE A 247 23.13 20.41 -31.31
CA ILE A 247 21.84 20.06 -30.71
C ILE A 247 21.35 21.17 -29.77
N TYR A 248 22.22 21.68 -28.91
CA TYR A 248 21.89 22.75 -27.98
C TYR A 248 21.39 24.00 -28.71
N SER A 249 22.13 24.49 -29.71
CA SER A 249 21.73 25.68 -30.48
C SER A 249 20.41 25.49 -31.22
N SER A 250 20.15 24.29 -31.76
CA SER A 250 18.88 23.96 -32.41
C SER A 250 17.69 24.03 -31.44
N VAL A 251 17.84 23.44 -30.24
CA VAL A 251 16.78 23.41 -29.23
C VAL A 251 16.47 24.80 -28.68
N VAL A 252 17.50 25.58 -28.33
CA VAL A 252 17.31 26.96 -27.83
C VAL A 252 16.64 27.84 -28.89
N SER A 253 17.09 27.77 -30.15
CA SER A 253 16.49 28.53 -31.24
C SER A 253 15.03 28.17 -31.49
N ARG A 254 14.66 26.90 -31.29
CA ARG A 254 13.27 26.44 -31.37
C ARG A 254 12.43 26.99 -30.20
N GLU A 255 12.97 27.01 -28.99
CA GLU A 255 12.23 27.48 -27.82
C GLU A 255 12.06 29.00 -27.81
N LEU A 256 13.09 29.76 -28.21
CA LEU A 256 12.99 31.21 -28.41
C LEU A 256 11.92 31.59 -29.44
N ARG A 257 11.78 30.80 -30.52
CA ARG A 257 10.70 31.00 -31.50
C ARG A 257 9.32 30.75 -30.90
N ARG A 258 9.16 29.74 -30.03
CA ARG A 258 7.89 29.47 -29.34
C ARG A 258 7.48 30.60 -28.39
N LEU A 259 8.44 31.19 -27.68
CA LEU A 259 8.16 32.30 -26.76
C LEU A 259 7.76 33.59 -27.49
N LYS A 260 8.25 33.83 -28.71
CA LYS A 260 7.86 35.00 -29.53
C LYS A 260 6.45 34.92 -30.13
N VAL A 261 5.81 33.75 -30.07
CA VAL A 261 4.47 33.50 -30.66
C VAL A 261 3.36 33.55 -29.59
N LYS A 262 3.72 33.69 -28.31
CA LYS A 262 2.80 33.94 -27.20
C LYS A 262 2.75 35.42 -26.85
#